data_AF-A0A1W9ZAH0-F1
#
_entry.id   AF-A0A1W9ZAH0-F1
#
_cell.length_a   1.000
_cell.length_b   1.000
_cell.length_c   1.000
_cell.angle_alpha   90.00
_cell.angle_beta   90.00
_cell.angle_gamma   90.00
#
_symmetry.space_group_name_H-M   'P 1'
#
loop_
_entity.id
_entity.type
_entity.pdbx_description
1 polymer ?
#
loop_
_entity_poly.entity_id
_entity_poly.type
_entity_poly.pdbx_seq_one_letter_code
_entity_poly.pdbx_strand_id
1 'polypeptide(L)'
;MSFVVAVPDVSASAATHLVGLGSSLSAANAGAESANVERALLNAVNAPSVALIGRPMMADGADGATVDGVGQPGGAAGWLYGNGGTGGASTSSGVAGGRGGAAGLIGNGADGNPGKLG
;
A
#
# COMPACT_ATOMS: atom_id res chain seq x y z
N MET A 1 33.43 6.06 42.33
CA MET A 1 32.40 7.12 42.23
C MET A 1 32.55 7.75 40.84
N SER A 2 31.91 7.18 39.82
CA SER A 2 31.96 7.74 38.46
C SER A 2 31.06 8.97 38.43
N PHE A 3 31.64 10.13 38.15
CA PHE A 3 30.87 11.34 37.90
C PHE A 3 30.28 11.21 36.50
N VAL A 4 28.96 11.02 36.41
CA VAL A 4 28.23 11.25 35.17
C VAL A 4 28.21 12.75 34.94
N VAL A 5 29.28 13.29 34.32
CA VAL A 5 29.20 14.58 33.66
C VAL A 5 28.40 14.32 32.39
N ALA A 6 27.11 14.63 32.41
CA ALA A 6 26.38 14.85 31.17
C ALA A 6 27.09 15.99 30.46
N VAL A 7 27.93 15.68 29.46
CA VAL A 7 28.56 16.69 28.63
C VAL A 7 27.41 17.47 27.97
N PRO A 8 27.33 18.81 28.13
CA PRO A 8 26.23 19.63 27.60
C PRO A 8 25.97 19.40 26.09
N ASP A 9 26.97 18.99 25.34
CA ASP A 9 26.86 18.70 23.92
C ASP A 9 25.99 17.48 23.61
N VAL A 10 25.94 16.48 24.51
CA VAL A 10 25.10 15.28 24.34
C VAL A 10 23.62 15.61 24.57
N SER A 11 23.30 16.49 25.52
CA SER A 11 21.93 16.95 25.73
C SER A 11 21.46 17.88 24.60
N ALA A 12 22.34 18.74 24.08
CA ALA A 12 22.05 19.58 22.92
C ALA A 12 21.86 18.78 21.62
N SER A 13 22.70 17.76 21.37
CA SER A 13 22.55 16.83 20.24
C SER A 13 21.27 16.01 20.35
N ALA A 14 20.97 15.46 21.54
CA ALA A 14 19.73 14.72 21.78
C ALA A 14 18.49 15.59 21.58
N ALA A 15 18.51 16.84 22.06
CA ALA A 15 17.42 17.80 21.82
C ALA A 15 17.23 18.10 20.33
N THR A 16 18.33 18.30 19.60
CA THR A 16 18.31 18.53 18.14
C THR A 16 17.74 17.32 17.40
N HIS A 17 18.11 16.10 17.79
CA HIS A 17 17.57 14.87 17.22
C HIS A 17 16.06 14.73 17.49
N LEU A 18 15.60 15.03 18.71
CA LEU A 18 14.19 15.00 19.06
C LEU A 18 13.38 16.01 18.23
N VAL A 19 13.90 17.22 18.03
CA VAL A 19 13.30 18.22 17.15
C VAL A 19 13.23 17.73 15.69
N GLY A 20 14.28 17.06 15.21
CA GLY A 20 14.31 16.44 13.88
C GLY A 20 13.25 15.35 13.72
N LEU A 21 13.13 14.45 14.71
CA LEU A 21 12.10 13.40 14.73
C LEU A 21 10.68 13.97 14.81
N GLY A 22 10.47 15.02 15.62
CA GLY A 22 9.18 15.70 15.70
C GLY A 22 8.77 16.33 14.37
N SER A 23 9.73 16.91 13.66
CA SER A 23 9.51 17.52 12.34
C SER A 23 9.16 16.48 11.27
N SER A 24 9.87 15.34 11.24
CA SER A 24 9.58 14.26 10.30
C SER A 24 8.24 13.59 10.57
N LEU A 25 7.88 13.39 11.84
CA LEU A 25 6.57 12.87 12.23
C LEU A 25 5.44 13.83 11.84
N SER A 26 5.61 15.13 12.07
CA SER A 26 4.63 16.14 11.65
C SER A 26 4.39 16.10 10.14
N ALA A 27 5.46 16.03 9.35
CA ALA A 27 5.35 15.90 7.89
C ALA A 27 4.68 14.58 7.45
N ALA A 28 5.01 13.47 8.10
CA ALA A 28 4.39 12.17 7.82
C ALA A 28 2.88 12.19 8.16
N ASN A 29 2.50 12.80 9.28
CA ASN A 29 1.10 12.95 9.68
C ASN A 29 0.34 13.82 8.68
N ALA A 30 0.89 14.97 8.27
CA ALA A 30 0.26 15.82 7.26
C ALA A 30 0.05 15.08 5.94
N GLY A 31 1.03 14.27 5.52
CA GLY A 31 0.89 13.40 4.34
C GLY A 31 -0.20 12.35 4.51
N ALA A 32 -0.29 11.71 5.69
CA ALA A 32 -1.33 10.75 6.00
C ALA A 32 -2.74 11.38 6.02
N GLU A 33 -2.87 12.61 6.52
CA GLU A 33 -4.13 13.36 6.48
C GLU A 33 -4.58 13.65 5.05
N SER A 34 -3.67 14.09 4.17
CA SER A 34 -4.00 14.29 2.75
C SER A 34 -4.49 13.01 2.10
N ALA A 35 -3.76 11.91 2.29
CA ALA A 35 -4.14 10.61 1.76
C ALA A 35 -5.49 10.13 2.31
N ASN A 36 -5.78 10.40 3.59
CA ASN A 36 -7.08 10.06 4.18
C ASN A 36 -8.23 10.87 3.58
N VAL A 37 -8.03 12.17 3.32
CA VAL A 37 -9.03 13.03 2.68
C VAL A 37 -9.31 12.56 1.25
N GLU A 38 -8.27 12.24 0.48
CA GLU A 38 -8.41 11.71 -0.88
C GLU A 38 -9.19 10.39 -0.89
N ARG A 39 -8.85 9.46 0.02
CA ARG A 39 -9.59 8.20 0.18
C ARG A 39 -11.03 8.42 0.62
N ALA A 40 -11.29 9.35 1.52
CA ALA A 40 -12.64 9.68 1.95
C ALA A 40 -13.50 10.21 0.80
N LEU A 41 -12.94 11.08 -0.04
CA LEU A 41 -13.62 11.59 -1.23
C LEU A 41 -13.89 10.47 -2.25
N LEU A 42 -12.88 9.64 -2.56
CA LEU A 42 -13.08 8.48 -3.46
C LEU A 42 -14.12 7.51 -2.91
N ASN A 43 -14.14 7.26 -1.61
CA ASN A 43 -15.16 6.44 -0.96
C ASN A 43 -16.55 7.07 -1.09
N ALA A 44 -16.68 8.39 -0.92
CA ALA A 44 -17.95 9.09 -1.08
C ALA A 44 -18.48 8.98 -2.52
N VAL A 45 -17.62 9.10 -3.53
CA VAL A 45 -18.02 8.95 -4.94
C VAL A 45 -18.37 7.49 -5.27
N ASN A 46 -17.63 6.53 -4.71
CA ASN A 46 -17.88 5.11 -4.96
C ASN A 46 -19.03 4.52 -4.13
N ALA A 47 -19.39 5.12 -2.99
CA ALA A 47 -20.36 4.56 -2.05
C ALA A 47 -21.69 4.17 -2.71
N PRO A 48 -22.30 4.99 -3.60
CA PRO A 48 -23.52 4.59 -4.30
C PRO A 48 -23.33 3.34 -5.16
N SER A 49 -22.21 3.25 -5.89
CA SER A 49 -21.92 2.09 -6.75
C SER A 49 -21.63 0.82 -5.95
N VAL A 50 -20.90 0.94 -4.83
CA VAL A 50 -20.67 -0.19 -3.94
C VAL A 50 -22.00 -0.67 -3.33
N ALA A 51 -22.87 0.26 -2.93
CA ALA A 51 -24.17 -0.07 -2.37
C ALA A 51 -25.13 -0.71 -3.40
N LEU A 52 -25.10 -0.27 -4.66
CA LEU A 52 -26.06 -0.71 -5.68
C LEU A 52 -25.60 -1.94 -6.46
N ILE A 53 -24.31 -2.03 -6.78
CA ILE A 53 -23.75 -3.06 -7.67
C ILE A 53 -22.54 -3.80 -7.08
N GLY A 54 -22.22 -3.58 -5.80
CA GLY A 54 -21.24 -4.36 -5.05
C GLY A 54 -19.77 -4.11 -5.42
N ARG A 55 -19.48 -3.09 -6.24
CA ARG A 55 -18.12 -2.82 -6.73
C ARG A 55 -17.96 -1.34 -7.08
N PRO A 56 -16.81 -0.73 -6.74
CA PRO A 56 -16.56 0.68 -7.01
C PRO A 56 -16.54 0.99 -8.51
N MET A 57 -16.93 2.22 -8.87
CA MET A 57 -16.76 2.77 -10.21
C MET A 57 -15.29 3.08 -10.50
N MET A 58 -14.59 3.63 -9.51
CA MET A 58 -13.21 4.11 -9.64
C MET A 58 -12.36 3.50 -8.53
N ALA A 59 -11.48 2.57 -8.88
CA ALA A 59 -10.52 1.99 -7.95
C ALA A 59 -9.49 1.20 -8.72
N ASP A 60 -8.24 1.23 -8.29
CA ASP A 60 -7.27 0.23 -8.75
C ASP A 60 -7.54 -1.12 -8.08
N GLY A 61 -7.17 -2.18 -8.77
CA GLY A 61 -7.19 -3.53 -8.23
C GLY A 61 -6.08 -3.71 -7.20
N ALA A 62 -6.37 -4.41 -6.10
CA ALA A 62 -5.37 -4.71 -5.09
C ALA A 62 -4.34 -5.73 -5.61
N ASP A 63 -3.06 -5.50 -5.35
CA ASP A 63 -2.04 -6.50 -5.68
C ASP A 63 -2.24 -7.81 -4.92
N GLY A 64 -1.99 -8.92 -5.61
CA GLY A 64 -1.98 -10.25 -5.04
C GLY A 64 -0.79 -10.43 -4.11
N ALA A 65 -1.03 -11.00 -2.93
CA ALA A 65 0.02 -11.35 -1.98
C ALA A 65 0.52 -12.78 -2.18
N THR A 66 1.67 -13.12 -1.61
CA THR A 66 2.06 -14.51 -1.38
C THR A 66 1.49 -14.96 -0.05
N VAL A 67 0.67 -16.01 -0.04
CA VAL A 67 0.10 -16.63 1.17
C VAL A 67 0.52 -18.09 1.20
N ASP A 68 1.19 -18.51 2.26
CA ASP A 68 1.72 -19.86 2.45
C ASP A 68 2.58 -20.36 1.26
N GLY A 69 3.34 -19.43 0.68
CA GLY A 69 4.20 -19.67 -0.47
C GLY A 69 3.48 -19.78 -1.82
N VAL A 70 2.17 -19.54 -1.86
CA VAL A 70 1.36 -19.49 -3.08
C VAL A 70 0.99 -18.04 -3.40
N GLY A 71 1.30 -17.61 -4.62
CA GLY A 71 0.94 -16.32 -5.17
C GLY A 71 -0.56 -16.23 -5.44
N GLN A 72 -1.22 -15.28 -4.78
CA GLN A 72 -2.64 -15.02 -4.94
C GLN A 72 -2.89 -14.16 -6.19
N PRO A 73 -4.07 -14.29 -6.84
CA PRO A 73 -4.40 -13.41 -7.95
C PRO A 73 -4.50 -11.96 -7.50
N GLY A 74 -4.11 -11.04 -8.38
CA GLY A 74 -4.40 -9.62 -8.24
C GLY A 74 -5.89 -9.34 -8.39
N GLY A 75 -6.38 -8.37 -7.63
CA GLY A 75 -7.76 -7.91 -7.66
C GLY A 75 -8.11 -7.20 -8.97
N ALA A 76 -9.37 -7.30 -9.37
CA ALA A 76 -9.90 -6.49 -10.45
C ALA A 76 -10.05 -5.02 -9.99
N ALA A 77 -9.84 -4.10 -10.92
CA ALA A 77 -10.11 -2.68 -10.74
C ALA A 77 -11.62 -2.38 -10.62
N GLY A 78 -11.95 -1.10 -10.45
CA GLY A 78 -13.29 -0.55 -10.57
C GLY A 78 -13.91 -0.79 -11.95
N TRP A 79 -15.17 -0.42 -12.12
CA TRP A 79 -15.87 -0.62 -13.40
C TRP A 79 -15.40 0.33 -14.50
N LEU A 80 -15.22 1.60 -14.17
CA LEU A 80 -14.92 2.65 -15.15
C LEU A 80 -13.45 3.00 -15.16
N TYR A 81 -12.87 3.33 -14.00
CA TYR A 81 -11.48 3.77 -13.92
C TYR A 81 -10.68 2.90 -12.94
N GLY A 82 -9.47 2.53 -13.36
CA GLY A 82 -8.47 1.89 -12.52
C GLY A 82 -7.72 0.77 -13.23
N ASN A 83 -6.48 0.58 -12.81
CA ASN A 83 -5.62 -0.49 -13.27
C ASN A 83 -5.88 -1.77 -12.48
N GLY A 84 -5.69 -2.93 -13.09
CA GLY A 84 -5.72 -4.19 -12.35
C GLY A 84 -4.58 -4.30 -11.34
N GLY A 85 -4.74 -5.13 -10.31
CA GLY A 85 -3.66 -5.43 -9.37
C GLY A 85 -2.72 -6.49 -9.94
N THR A 86 -1.42 -6.38 -9.69
CA THR A 86 -0.45 -7.41 -10.08
C THR A 86 -0.72 -8.73 -9.35
N GLY A 87 -0.41 -9.87 -9.97
CA GLY A 87 -0.51 -11.15 -9.26
C GLY A 87 0.56 -11.29 -8.17
N GLY A 88 0.37 -12.13 -7.16
CA GLY A 88 1.41 -12.45 -6.19
C GLY A 88 2.44 -13.43 -6.75
N ALA A 89 3.70 -13.34 -6.33
CA ALA A 89 4.69 -14.37 -6.67
C ALA A 89 4.47 -15.65 -5.84
N SER A 90 4.77 -16.83 -6.39
CA SER A 90 4.82 -18.07 -5.58
C SER A 90 6.25 -18.35 -5.13
N THR A 91 6.41 -18.78 -3.88
CA THR A 91 7.70 -19.22 -3.31
C THR A 91 7.80 -20.74 -3.15
N SER A 92 6.68 -21.47 -3.20
CA SER A 92 6.61 -22.93 -3.15
C SER A 92 6.99 -23.58 -4.48
N SER A 93 7.90 -24.57 -4.42
CA SER A 93 8.39 -25.31 -5.59
C SER A 93 7.24 -25.94 -6.39
N GLY A 94 7.31 -25.82 -7.72
CA GLY A 94 6.30 -26.33 -8.65
C GLY A 94 4.99 -25.54 -8.70
N VAL A 95 4.86 -24.47 -7.92
CA VAL A 95 3.63 -23.65 -7.87
C VAL A 95 3.76 -22.43 -8.78
N ALA A 96 2.80 -22.28 -9.70
CA ALA A 96 2.68 -21.11 -10.56
C ALA A 96 2.38 -19.85 -9.72
N GLY A 97 2.81 -18.67 -10.19
CA GLY A 97 2.46 -17.41 -9.54
C GLY A 97 1.00 -17.02 -9.79
N GLY A 98 0.56 -16.01 -9.03
CA GLY A 98 -0.75 -15.40 -9.13
C GLY A 98 -0.93 -14.69 -10.47
N ARG A 99 -2.15 -14.76 -11.01
CA ARG A 99 -2.55 -14.00 -12.20
C ARG A 99 -2.70 -12.53 -11.86
N GLY A 100 -2.42 -11.64 -12.81
CA GLY A 100 -2.77 -10.23 -12.66
C GLY A 100 -4.27 -10.00 -12.82
N GLY A 101 -4.72 -8.85 -12.31
CA GLY A 101 -6.10 -8.41 -12.29
C GLY A 101 -6.52 -7.69 -13.58
N ALA A 102 -7.82 -7.71 -13.85
CA ALA A 102 -8.42 -6.96 -14.95
C ALA A 102 -8.54 -5.47 -14.61
N ALA A 103 -8.39 -4.61 -15.62
CA ALA A 103 -8.65 -3.18 -15.53
C ALA A 103 -10.15 -2.84 -15.51
N GLY A 104 -10.45 -1.56 -15.25
CA GLY A 104 -11.72 -0.95 -15.61
C GLY A 104 -11.81 -0.66 -17.10
N LEU A 105 -12.89 -0.01 -17.53
CA LEU A 105 -13.05 0.45 -18.92
C LEU A 105 -11.87 1.34 -19.37
N ILE A 106 -11.40 2.21 -18.47
CA ILE A 106 -10.21 3.04 -18.62
C ILE A 106 -9.20 2.59 -17.57
N GLY A 107 -8.10 2.01 -18.05
CA GLY A 107 -7.01 1.53 -17.22
C GLY A 107 -6.25 0.41 -17.93
N ASN A 108 -5.17 -0.02 -17.30
CA ASN A 108 -4.34 -1.11 -17.78
C ASN A 108 -4.56 -2.35 -16.93
N GLY A 109 -4.67 -3.52 -17.58
CA GLY A 109 -4.60 -4.78 -16.85
C GLY A 109 -3.21 -4.91 -16.22
N ALA A 110 -3.10 -5.77 -15.22
CA ALA A 110 -1.80 -6.07 -14.63
C ALA A 110 -1.31 -7.45 -15.02
N ASP A 111 0.01 -7.60 -14.99
CA ASP A 111 0.66 -8.87 -15.26
C ASP A 111 0.54 -9.82 -14.06
N GLY A 112 0.62 -11.12 -14.35
CA GLY A 112 0.89 -12.12 -13.32
C GLY A 112 2.36 -12.06 -12.88
N ASN A 113 2.65 -12.57 -11.68
CA ASN A 113 4.02 -12.69 -11.20
C ASN A 113 4.56 -14.11 -11.34
N PRO A 114 5.89 -14.30 -11.30
CA PRO A 114 6.49 -15.62 -11.49
C PRO A 114 6.08 -16.66 -10.44
N GLY A 115 6.06 -17.91 -10.86
CA GLY A 115 6.05 -19.07 -9.96
C GLY A 115 7.47 -19.48 -9.54
N LYS A 116 7.57 -20.55 -8.74
CA LYS A 116 8.85 -21.23 -8.50
C LYS A 116 8.94 -22.52 -9.29
N LEU A 117 10.08 -22.68 -9.96
CA LEU A 117 10.46 -23.93 -10.58
C LEU A 117 10.75 -24.99 -9.51
N GLY A 118 10.61 -26.25 -9.92
CA GLY A 118 10.80 -27.47 -9.13
C GLY A 118 12.13 -27.55 -8.42
#